data_AF-A0A7S2BQ42-F1
#
_entry.id   AF-A0A7S2BQ42-F1
#
_cell.length_a   1.000
_cell.length_b   1.000
_cell.length_c   1.000
_cell.angle_alpha   90.00
_cell.angle_beta   90.00
_cell.angle_gamma   90.00
#
_symmetry.space_group_name_H-M   'P 1'
#
loop_
_entity.id
_entity.type
_entity.pdbx_description
1 polymer ?
#
loop_
_entity_poly.entity_id
_entity_poly.type
_entity_poly.pdbx_seq_one_letter_code
_entity_poly.pdbx_strand_id
1 'polypeptide(L)'
;MASNASAAPAAPPGAPMTKEAMDAKMAGRQAELSKKWAANREEMGGEAGTVIDAAKTFWTDFGHAQRAIDRDLQALLDEAGPQPSPDNADQYRTTLDALLSRAKDELDEAIAKATISLPKYDVKRALDEAGEVRSRIEQGRGKLLPRKKFSFKDRKKKKAAAAAATAADSAAASAPTPPAAANA
;
A
#
# COMPACT_ATOMS: atom_id res chain seq x y z
N MET A 1 88.86 8.61 32.41
CA MET A 1 88.96 8.34 30.96
C MET A 1 87.60 8.64 30.34
N ALA A 2 87.55 9.08 29.07
CA ALA A 2 86.34 9.59 28.43
C ALA A 2 85.89 8.69 27.27
N SER A 3 84.74 9.05 26.69
CA SER A 3 84.08 8.42 25.52
C SER A 3 83.37 7.09 25.82
N ASN A 4 82.29 6.71 25.12
CA ASN A 4 81.63 7.38 24.00
C ASN A 4 80.10 7.33 24.12
N ALA A 5 79.41 8.46 23.97
CA ALA A 5 77.95 8.52 23.91
C ALA A 5 77.52 8.51 22.44
N SER A 6 77.08 7.34 21.94
CA SER A 6 76.62 7.20 20.56
C SER A 6 75.26 7.87 20.37
N ALA A 7 75.28 9.15 19.99
CA ALA A 7 74.07 9.90 19.66
C ALA A 7 73.41 9.31 18.40
N ALA A 8 72.15 8.88 18.52
CA ALA A 8 71.35 8.47 17.36
C ALA A 8 71.15 9.68 16.41
N PRO A 9 71.33 9.51 15.08
CA PRO A 9 71.18 10.62 14.15
C PRO A 9 69.71 11.07 14.08
N ALA A 10 69.46 12.33 14.42
CA ALA A 10 68.15 12.94 14.24
C ALA A 10 67.83 13.03 12.74
N ALA A 11 66.77 12.33 12.30
CA ALA A 11 66.39 12.29 10.90
C ALA A 11 65.90 13.67 10.41
N PRO A 12 66.27 14.12 9.18
CA PRO A 12 65.90 15.43 8.68
C PRO A 12 64.40 15.52 8.34
N PRO A 13 63.71 16.62 8.70
CA PRO A 13 62.30 16.82 8.36
C PRO A 13 62.14 17.15 6.88
N GLY A 14 61.89 16.13 6.04
CA GLY A 14 61.66 16.32 4.60
C GLY A 14 61.76 15.08 3.71
N ALA A 15 62.15 13.91 4.25
CA ALA A 15 62.20 12.68 3.45
C ALA A 15 60.80 12.28 2.94
N PRO A 16 60.65 11.86 1.67
CA PRO A 16 59.39 11.28 1.19
C PRO A 16 59.10 10.00 1.97
N MET A 17 57.85 9.80 2.39
CA MET A 17 57.46 8.59 3.11
C MET A 17 57.74 7.36 2.24
N THR A 18 58.53 6.42 2.77
CA THR A 18 58.75 5.14 2.09
C THR A 18 57.42 4.40 1.95
N LYS A 19 57.30 3.57 0.92
CA LYS A 19 56.07 2.79 0.67
C LYS A 19 55.66 1.99 1.92
N GLU A 20 56.63 1.38 2.58
CA GLU A 20 56.45 0.62 3.83
C GLU A 20 55.86 1.47 4.97
N ALA A 21 56.29 2.73 5.11
CA ALA A 21 55.72 3.66 6.10
C ALA A 21 54.29 4.09 5.74
N MET A 22 53.95 4.15 4.45
CA MET A 22 52.59 4.40 3.98
C MET A 22 51.67 3.19 4.22
N ASP A 23 52.15 1.99 3.89
CA ASP A 23 51.42 0.72 4.09
C ASP A 23 51.19 0.45 5.59
N ALA A 24 52.20 0.67 6.44
CA ALA A 24 52.06 0.57 7.91
C ALA A 24 51.05 1.58 8.46
N LYS A 25 51.03 2.82 7.94
CA LYS A 25 50.05 3.86 8.33
C LYS A 25 48.63 3.51 7.87
N MET A 26 48.48 2.87 6.71
CA MET A 26 47.19 2.38 6.23
C MET A 26 46.69 1.18 7.05
N ALA A 27 47.57 0.24 7.41
CA ALA A 27 47.24 -0.88 8.29
C ALA A 27 46.82 -0.41 9.70
N GLY A 28 47.55 0.55 10.28
CA GLY A 28 47.17 1.18 11.55
C GLY A 28 45.79 1.84 11.49
N ARG A 29 45.52 2.61 10.43
CA ARG A 29 44.21 3.25 10.21
C ARG A 29 43.08 2.24 9.99
N GLN A 30 43.34 1.11 9.33
CA GLN A 30 42.38 0.01 9.19
C GLN A 30 42.11 -0.68 10.55
N ALA A 31 43.12 -0.84 11.40
CA ALA A 31 42.96 -1.40 12.75
C ALA A 31 42.19 -0.45 13.72
N GLU A 32 42.38 0.86 13.60
CA GLU A 32 41.55 1.85 14.32
C GLU A 32 40.11 1.83 13.83
N LEU A 33 39.89 1.76 12.51
CA LEU A 33 38.55 1.65 11.94
C LEU A 33 37.85 0.35 12.37
N SER A 34 38.51 -0.81 12.28
CA SER A 34 37.90 -2.08 12.69
C SER A 34 37.59 -2.12 14.19
N LYS A 35 38.47 -1.61 15.05
CA LYS A 35 38.17 -1.42 16.49
C LYS A 35 36.98 -0.49 16.71
N LYS A 36 36.92 0.64 16.00
CA LYS A 36 35.81 1.59 16.15
C LYS A 36 34.47 0.98 15.71
N TRP A 37 34.46 0.23 14.61
CA TRP A 37 33.27 -0.48 14.15
C TRP A 37 32.86 -1.63 15.09
N ALA A 38 33.82 -2.32 15.70
CA ALA A 38 33.55 -3.34 16.72
C ALA A 38 32.92 -2.73 17.99
N ALA A 39 33.51 -1.65 18.53
CA ALA A 39 32.97 -0.94 19.70
C ALA A 39 31.55 -0.39 19.43
N ASN A 40 31.34 0.25 18.27
CA ASN A 40 30.02 0.76 17.89
C ASN A 40 28.97 -0.35 17.73
N ARG A 41 29.40 -1.57 17.37
CA ARG A 41 28.56 -2.77 17.25
C ARG A 41 28.26 -3.43 18.60
N GLU A 42 29.14 -3.29 19.58
CA GLU A 42 28.91 -3.78 20.94
C GLU A 42 27.97 -2.84 21.71
N GLU A 43 28.21 -1.52 21.62
CA GLU A 43 27.35 -0.48 22.23
C GLU A 43 25.94 -0.45 21.61
N MET A 44 25.82 -0.41 20.28
CA MET A 44 24.51 -0.53 19.61
C MET A 44 23.96 -1.96 19.61
N GLY A 45 24.75 -2.98 19.99
CA GLY A 45 24.37 -4.39 19.86
C GLY A 45 23.14 -4.77 20.70
N GLY A 46 23.04 -4.21 21.91
CA GLY A 46 21.90 -4.44 22.80
C GLY A 46 20.60 -3.80 22.33
N GLU A 47 20.65 -2.55 21.85
CA GLU A 47 19.47 -1.78 21.44
C GLU A 47 19.05 -2.08 19.99
N ALA A 48 20.00 -2.18 19.05
CA ALA A 48 19.71 -2.60 17.70
C ALA A 48 19.26 -4.08 17.65
N GLY A 49 19.72 -4.92 18.58
CA GLY A 49 19.24 -6.29 18.72
C GLY A 49 17.74 -6.35 19.01
N THR A 50 17.27 -5.65 20.05
CA THR A 50 15.85 -5.61 20.41
C THR A 50 14.98 -4.93 19.35
N VAL A 51 15.48 -3.88 18.68
CA VAL A 51 14.81 -3.24 17.54
C VAL A 51 14.66 -4.20 16.36
N ILE A 52 15.73 -4.93 16.00
CA ILE A 52 15.71 -5.92 14.91
C ILE A 52 14.74 -7.07 15.23
N ASP A 53 14.72 -7.55 16.48
CA ASP A 53 13.82 -8.63 16.88
C ASP A 53 12.36 -8.17 16.99
N ALA A 54 12.10 -6.93 17.45
CA ALA A 54 10.76 -6.34 17.42
C ALA A 54 10.24 -6.10 15.99
N ALA A 55 11.12 -5.79 15.03
CA ALA A 55 10.76 -5.71 13.62
C ALA A 55 10.43 -7.10 13.04
N LYS A 56 11.18 -8.16 13.43
CA LYS A 56 10.87 -9.54 13.02
C LYS A 56 9.51 -10.01 13.54
N THR A 57 9.21 -9.80 14.82
CA THR A 57 7.91 -10.21 15.38
C THR A 57 6.78 -9.43 14.72
N PHE A 58 6.89 -8.11 14.59
CA PHE A 58 5.93 -7.30 13.85
C PHE A 58 5.65 -7.83 12.44
N TRP A 59 6.69 -8.04 11.61
CA TRP A 59 6.50 -8.53 10.24
C TRP A 59 5.94 -9.96 10.18
N THR A 60 6.14 -10.75 11.24
CA THR A 60 5.54 -12.09 11.38
C THR A 60 4.05 -11.97 11.70
N ASP A 61 3.68 -11.22 12.74
CA ASP A 61 2.30 -11.06 13.22
C ASP A 61 1.42 -10.31 12.21
N PHE A 62 1.93 -9.20 11.65
CA PHE A 62 1.30 -8.45 10.56
C PHE A 62 1.08 -9.34 9.32
N GLY A 63 2.09 -10.13 8.95
CA GLY A 63 1.99 -11.08 7.85
C GLY A 63 1.00 -12.23 8.10
N HIS A 64 0.78 -12.62 9.36
CA HIS A 64 -0.26 -13.58 9.72
C HIS A 64 -1.67 -12.97 9.65
N ALA A 65 -1.87 -11.75 10.17
CA ALA A 65 -3.15 -11.04 10.08
C ALA A 65 -3.54 -10.77 8.62
N GLN A 66 -2.60 -10.24 7.82
CA GLN A 66 -2.76 -10.01 6.37
C GLN A 66 -3.19 -11.29 5.63
N ARG A 67 -2.49 -12.40 5.83
CA ARG A 67 -2.83 -13.69 5.19
C ARG A 67 -4.16 -14.27 5.67
N ALA A 68 -4.55 -14.04 6.92
CA ALA A 68 -5.85 -14.47 7.43
C ALA A 68 -6.98 -13.70 6.72
N ILE A 69 -6.88 -12.37 6.65
CA ILE A 69 -7.84 -11.51 5.94
C ILE A 69 -7.91 -11.88 4.44
N ASP A 70 -6.76 -12.10 3.80
CA ASP A 70 -6.68 -12.47 2.39
C ASP A 70 -7.28 -13.85 2.10
N ARG A 71 -7.05 -14.83 2.98
CA ARG A 71 -7.69 -16.16 2.92
C ARG A 71 -9.20 -16.04 3.06
N ASP A 72 -9.67 -15.26 4.03
CA ASP A 72 -11.09 -15.12 4.34
C ASP A 72 -11.82 -14.37 3.20
N LEU A 73 -11.17 -13.40 2.56
CA LEU A 73 -11.63 -12.76 1.32
C LEU A 73 -11.65 -13.74 0.13
N GLN A 74 -10.62 -14.57 -0.03
CA GLN A 74 -10.55 -15.55 -1.12
C GLN A 74 -11.64 -16.62 -0.98
N ALA A 75 -11.85 -17.16 0.23
CA ALA A 75 -12.92 -18.11 0.52
C ALA A 75 -14.32 -17.52 0.17
N LEU A 76 -14.56 -16.25 0.46
CA LEU A 76 -15.80 -15.55 0.12
C LEU A 76 -15.98 -15.37 -1.41
N LEU A 77 -14.88 -15.18 -2.15
CA LEU A 77 -14.89 -15.12 -3.61
C LEU A 77 -15.15 -16.49 -4.25
N ASP A 78 -14.57 -17.54 -3.68
CA ASP A 78 -14.73 -18.92 -4.16
C ASP A 78 -16.15 -19.47 -3.85
N GLU A 79 -16.71 -19.14 -2.68
CA GLU A 79 -18.10 -19.47 -2.30
C GLU A 79 -19.13 -18.83 -3.24
N ALA A 80 -18.91 -17.57 -3.63
CA ALA A 80 -19.80 -16.85 -4.54
C ALA A 80 -19.67 -17.28 -6.01
N GLY A 81 -18.53 -17.88 -6.37
CA GLY A 81 -18.28 -18.42 -7.70
C GLY A 81 -18.33 -17.40 -8.84
N PRO A 82 -18.49 -17.86 -10.10
CA PRO A 82 -18.47 -16.99 -11.29
C PRO A 82 -19.65 -16.02 -11.41
N GLN A 83 -20.75 -16.27 -10.68
CA GLN A 83 -21.97 -15.47 -10.74
C GLN A 83 -22.65 -15.42 -9.35
N PRO A 84 -22.36 -14.40 -8.52
CA PRO A 84 -22.94 -14.29 -7.19
C PRO A 84 -24.47 -14.18 -7.25
N SER A 85 -25.16 -14.96 -6.41
CA SER A 85 -26.62 -14.87 -6.28
C SER A 85 -27.02 -13.50 -5.69
N PRO A 86 -28.03 -12.81 -6.25
CA PRO A 86 -28.50 -11.54 -5.71
C PRO A 86 -29.11 -11.69 -4.30
N ASP A 87 -29.62 -12.87 -3.94
CA ASP A 87 -30.25 -13.13 -2.64
C ASP A 87 -29.22 -13.14 -1.49
N ASN A 88 -27.96 -13.44 -1.80
CA ASN A 88 -26.84 -13.41 -0.85
C ASN A 88 -26.15 -12.03 -0.77
N ALA A 89 -26.58 -11.04 -1.56
CA ALA A 89 -25.85 -9.78 -1.72
C ALA A 89 -25.66 -8.98 -0.40
N ASP A 90 -26.64 -9.02 0.51
CA ASP A 90 -26.53 -8.38 1.82
C ASP A 90 -25.67 -9.20 2.81
N GLN A 91 -25.55 -10.52 2.62
CA GLN A 91 -24.60 -11.35 3.37
C GLN A 91 -23.16 -11.04 2.93
N TYR A 92 -22.87 -11.09 1.61
CA TYR A 92 -21.57 -10.69 1.05
C TYR A 92 -21.20 -9.24 1.43
N ARG A 93 -22.19 -8.34 1.48
CA ARG A 93 -21.98 -6.98 1.96
C ARG A 93 -21.51 -6.97 3.42
N THR A 94 -22.21 -7.68 4.29
CA THR A 94 -21.94 -7.72 5.74
C THR A 94 -20.58 -8.34 6.04
N THR A 95 -20.21 -9.44 5.36
CA THR A 95 -18.89 -10.07 5.53
C THR A 95 -17.75 -9.19 4.99
N LEU A 96 -17.93 -8.50 3.86
CA LEU A 96 -16.94 -7.54 3.35
C LEU A 96 -16.81 -6.29 4.24
N ASP A 97 -17.90 -5.76 4.77
CA ASP A 97 -17.87 -4.62 5.71
C ASP A 97 -17.24 -5.04 7.06
N ALA A 98 -17.41 -6.30 7.48
CA ALA A 98 -16.69 -6.88 8.63
C ALA A 98 -15.19 -7.08 8.34
N LEU A 99 -14.81 -7.63 7.18
CA LEU A 99 -13.41 -7.75 6.76
C LEU A 99 -12.71 -6.39 6.64
N LEU A 100 -13.39 -5.36 6.13
CA LEU A 100 -12.86 -3.98 6.08
C LEU A 100 -12.71 -3.34 7.46
N SER A 101 -13.52 -3.73 8.45
CA SER A 101 -13.38 -3.29 9.84
C SER A 101 -12.18 -4.00 10.47
N ARG A 102 -12.17 -5.33 10.43
CA ARG A 102 -11.08 -6.19 10.91
C ARG A 102 -9.71 -5.83 10.31
N ALA A 103 -9.65 -5.48 9.02
CA ALA A 103 -8.43 -5.05 8.35
C ALA A 103 -7.93 -3.66 8.76
N LYS A 104 -8.77 -2.81 9.38
CA LYS A 104 -8.31 -1.60 10.06
C LYS A 104 -7.86 -1.96 11.48
N ASP A 105 -8.73 -2.64 12.22
CA ASP A 105 -8.52 -2.95 13.63
C ASP A 105 -7.24 -3.78 13.83
N GLU A 106 -7.06 -4.91 13.13
CA GLU A 106 -5.88 -5.77 13.30
C GLU A 106 -4.59 -5.15 12.71
N LEU A 107 -4.66 -4.50 11.54
CA LEU A 107 -3.45 -4.02 10.85
C LEU A 107 -3.01 -2.62 11.31
N ASP A 108 -3.93 -1.66 11.45
CA ASP A 108 -3.58 -0.31 11.90
C ASP A 108 -3.20 -0.32 13.40
N GLU A 109 -3.78 -1.19 14.24
CA GLU A 109 -3.36 -1.35 15.64
C GLU A 109 -1.98 -2.03 15.74
N ALA A 110 -1.69 -3.05 14.92
CA ALA A 110 -0.35 -3.65 14.86
C ALA A 110 0.72 -2.60 14.44
N ILE A 111 0.42 -1.78 13.43
CA ILE A 111 1.30 -0.67 13.02
C ILE A 111 1.43 0.35 14.15
N ALA A 112 0.34 0.76 14.81
CA ALA A 112 0.37 1.74 15.89
C ALA A 112 1.23 1.28 17.08
N LYS A 113 1.07 0.01 17.51
CA LYS A 113 1.89 -0.63 18.56
C LYS A 113 3.38 -0.61 18.23
N ALA A 114 3.72 -0.81 16.96
CA ALA A 114 5.10 -1.01 16.51
C ALA A 114 5.76 0.25 15.89
N THR A 115 5.02 1.34 15.69
CA THR A 115 5.52 2.60 15.09
C THR A 115 6.68 3.25 15.88
N ILE A 116 6.83 2.94 17.17
CA ILE A 116 7.94 3.42 18.00
C ILE A 116 9.21 2.56 17.82
N SER A 117 9.07 1.26 17.52
CA SER A 117 10.20 0.33 17.38
C SER A 117 10.68 0.15 15.94
N LEU A 118 9.82 0.31 14.92
CA LEU A 118 10.22 0.12 13.53
C LEU A 118 10.87 1.34 12.86
N PRO A 119 11.82 1.13 11.94
CA PRO A 119 12.30 2.17 11.04
C PRO A 119 11.17 2.85 10.26
N LYS A 120 11.30 4.17 10.03
CA LYS A 120 10.34 4.97 9.25
C LYS A 120 10.06 4.45 7.83
N TYR A 121 10.96 3.63 7.28
CA TYR A 121 10.76 2.93 6.01
C TYR A 121 9.73 1.79 6.15
N ASP A 122 9.90 0.94 7.17
CA ASP A 122 9.03 -0.20 7.42
C ASP A 122 7.62 0.23 7.84
N VAL A 123 7.51 1.28 8.66
CA VAL A 123 6.20 1.86 9.04
C VAL A 123 5.43 2.34 7.80
N LYS A 124 6.10 2.99 6.83
CA LYS A 124 5.47 3.36 5.55
C LYS A 124 5.04 2.12 4.77
N ARG A 125 5.95 1.18 4.57
CA ARG A 125 5.69 -0.07 3.84
C ARG A 125 4.50 -0.83 4.42
N ALA A 126 4.36 -0.91 5.75
CA ALA A 126 3.23 -1.56 6.39
C ALA A 126 1.90 -0.81 6.19
N LEU A 127 1.91 0.53 6.22
CA LEU A 127 0.74 1.35 5.89
C LEU A 127 0.32 1.15 4.42
N ASP A 128 1.29 1.08 3.50
CA ASP A 128 1.06 0.81 2.08
C ASP A 128 0.47 -0.61 1.88
N GLU A 129 1.07 -1.65 2.47
CA GLU A 129 0.57 -3.04 2.41
C GLU A 129 -0.82 -3.20 3.04
N ALA A 130 -1.11 -2.51 4.15
CA ALA A 130 -2.45 -2.46 4.73
C ALA A 130 -3.44 -1.68 3.83
N GLY A 131 -2.97 -0.69 3.07
CA GLY A 131 -3.72 -0.05 1.99
C GLY A 131 -4.07 -1.03 0.87
N GLU A 132 -3.14 -1.89 0.46
CA GLU A 132 -3.36 -2.92 -0.56
C GLU A 132 -4.35 -4.01 -0.10
N VAL A 133 -4.32 -4.42 1.17
CA VAL A 133 -5.37 -5.32 1.74
C VAL A 133 -6.74 -4.68 1.59
N ARG A 134 -6.91 -3.43 2.06
CA ARG A 134 -8.18 -2.69 1.98
C ARG A 134 -8.65 -2.53 0.54
N SER A 135 -7.76 -2.18 -0.38
CA SER A 135 -8.07 -2.10 -1.82
C SER A 135 -8.53 -3.44 -2.39
N ARG A 136 -7.90 -4.56 -2.02
CA ARG A 136 -8.31 -5.90 -2.49
C ARG A 136 -9.70 -6.31 -1.98
N ILE A 137 -10.06 -5.95 -0.75
CA ILE A 137 -11.43 -6.17 -0.23
C ILE A 137 -12.46 -5.30 -0.99
N GLU A 138 -12.13 -4.04 -1.30
CA GLU A 138 -12.99 -3.17 -2.12
C GLU A 138 -13.14 -3.67 -3.57
N GLN A 139 -12.08 -4.21 -4.16
CA GLN A 139 -12.14 -4.89 -5.45
C GLN A 139 -13.01 -6.16 -5.39
N GLY A 140 -12.93 -6.92 -4.28
CA GLY A 140 -13.85 -8.02 -3.97
C GLY A 140 -15.30 -7.56 -3.93
N ARG A 141 -15.58 -6.44 -3.25
CA ARG A 141 -16.91 -5.79 -3.24
C ARG A 141 -17.40 -5.44 -4.64
N GLY A 142 -16.52 -4.96 -5.52
CA GLY A 142 -16.83 -4.65 -6.91
C GLY A 142 -17.14 -5.87 -7.80
N LYS A 143 -16.72 -7.08 -7.39
CA LYS A 143 -17.04 -8.37 -8.03
C LYS A 143 -18.33 -8.98 -7.46
N LEU A 144 -18.42 -9.04 -6.13
CA LEU A 144 -19.47 -9.76 -5.40
C LEU A 144 -20.81 -9.02 -5.37
N LEU A 145 -20.80 -7.70 -5.17
CA LEU A 145 -22.02 -6.90 -5.19
C LEU A 145 -22.24 -6.40 -6.61
N PRO A 146 -23.32 -6.79 -7.31
CA PRO A 146 -23.59 -6.29 -8.65
C PRO A 146 -23.76 -4.77 -8.60
N ARG A 147 -22.76 -4.03 -9.11
CA ARG A 147 -22.80 -2.57 -9.23
C ARG A 147 -24.12 -2.19 -9.89
N LYS A 148 -25.01 -1.50 -9.15
CA LYS A 148 -26.36 -1.12 -9.59
C LYS A 148 -26.29 -0.43 -10.95
N LYS A 149 -26.43 -1.21 -12.02
CA LYS A 149 -26.57 -0.66 -13.36
C LYS A 149 -27.90 0.08 -13.36
N PHE A 150 -27.87 1.32 -13.83
CA PHE A 150 -29.08 2.12 -13.98
C PHE A 150 -29.94 1.48 -15.08
N SER A 151 -30.74 0.51 -14.68
CA SER A 151 -31.85 -0.02 -15.47
C SER A 151 -32.88 1.10 -15.60
N PHE A 152 -32.63 2.01 -16.55
CA PHE A 152 -33.62 2.95 -17.05
C PHE A 152 -34.81 2.13 -17.53
N LYS A 153 -35.79 1.99 -16.64
CA LYS A 153 -36.96 1.12 -16.81
C LYS A 153 -37.88 1.81 -17.81
N ASP A 154 -37.58 1.55 -19.08
CA ASP A 154 -38.04 2.31 -20.24
C ASP A 154 -39.57 2.44 -20.22
N ARG A 155 -40.09 3.68 -20.12
CA ARG A 155 -41.52 3.95 -19.85
C ARG A 155 -42.42 3.68 -21.08
N LYS A 156 -42.02 2.80 -21.98
CA LYS A 156 -42.67 2.44 -23.26
C LYS A 156 -43.96 1.63 -23.15
N LYS A 157 -44.62 1.57 -21.98
CA LYS A 157 -45.92 0.88 -21.79
C LYS A 157 -47.11 1.81 -21.50
N LYS A 158 -47.07 3.08 -21.95
CA LYS A 158 -48.26 3.97 -21.95
C LYS A 158 -48.48 4.84 -23.22
N LYS A 159 -47.82 4.54 -24.35
CA LYS A 159 -48.13 5.15 -25.68
C LYS A 159 -48.47 4.11 -26.77
N ALA A 160 -49.13 3.03 -26.38
CA ALA A 160 -49.78 2.08 -27.29
C ALA A 160 -51.31 2.11 -27.11
N ALA A 161 -51.77 1.98 -25.85
CA ALA A 161 -53.20 2.08 -25.48
C ALA A 161 -53.84 3.46 -25.76
N ALA A 162 -53.04 4.51 -26.02
CA ALA A 162 -53.53 5.84 -26.37
C ALA A 162 -53.60 6.11 -27.88
N ALA A 163 -53.08 5.21 -28.73
CA ALA A 163 -53.06 5.37 -30.19
C ALA A 163 -54.25 4.70 -30.89
N ALA A 164 -54.96 3.78 -30.21
CA ALA A 164 -56.12 3.07 -30.75
C ALA A 164 -57.46 3.82 -30.60
N ALA A 165 -57.48 4.95 -29.89
CA ALA A 165 -58.70 5.68 -29.54
C ALA A 165 -58.96 6.95 -30.38
N THR A 166 -58.03 7.34 -31.26
CA THR A 166 -58.05 8.62 -31.99
C THR A 166 -57.83 8.45 -33.49
N ALA A 167 -58.31 7.33 -34.06
CA ALA A 167 -58.18 6.98 -35.48
C ALA A 167 -59.54 6.74 -36.16
N ALA A 168 -60.63 7.20 -35.56
CA ALA A 168 -62.02 6.94 -35.99
C ALA A 168 -62.85 8.21 -36.25
N ASP A 169 -62.22 9.40 -36.18
CA ASP A 169 -62.85 10.69 -36.45
C ASP A 169 -61.83 11.66 -37.10
N SER A 170 -62.31 12.77 -37.65
CA SER A 170 -61.53 13.79 -38.39
C SER A 170 -60.95 13.33 -39.74
N ALA A 171 -61.76 12.60 -40.53
CA ALA A 171 -61.53 12.40 -41.96
C ALA A 171 -62.25 13.48 -42.82
N ALA A 172 -62.00 14.77 -42.57
CA ALA A 172 -62.63 15.88 -43.28
C ALA A 172 -61.79 17.18 -43.34
N ALA A 173 -62.04 17.96 -44.40
CA ALA A 173 -61.69 19.39 -44.56
C ALA A 173 -60.21 19.84 -44.63
N SER A 174 -59.70 19.88 -45.87
CA SER A 174 -59.15 21.09 -46.54
C SER A 174 -57.90 21.84 -46.00
N ALA A 175 -56.86 21.89 -46.86
CA ALA A 175 -55.91 23.00 -47.00
C ALA A 175 -56.57 24.22 -47.72
N PRO A 176 -55.96 25.44 -47.84
CA PRO A 176 -54.57 25.88 -47.59
C PRO A 176 -54.49 26.99 -46.49
N THR A 177 -53.57 27.96 -46.35
CA THR A 177 -52.52 28.56 -47.21
C THR A 177 -51.44 29.30 -46.38
N PRO A 178 -50.15 29.38 -46.82
CA PRO A 178 -49.16 30.36 -46.32
C PRO A 178 -49.47 31.81 -46.84
N PRO A 179 -48.76 32.91 -46.47
CA PRO A 179 -47.39 33.00 -45.91
C PRO A 179 -47.10 34.10 -44.85
N ALA A 180 -45.79 34.28 -44.55
CA ALA A 180 -45.08 35.55 -44.28
C ALA A 180 -45.04 36.24 -42.89
N ALA A 181 -43.79 36.34 -42.38
CA ALA A 181 -43.07 37.55 -41.94
C ALA A 181 -43.37 38.30 -40.61
N ALA A 182 -42.30 38.31 -39.77
CA ALA A 182 -41.65 39.47 -39.13
C ALA A 182 -42.20 40.14 -37.83
N ASN A 183 -41.21 40.47 -36.98
CA ASN A 183 -41.15 41.49 -35.91
C ASN A 183 -42.21 41.56 -34.79
N ALA A 184 -41.76 41.24 -33.58
CA ALA A 184 -41.79 42.15 -32.43
C ALA A 184 -40.50 41.95 -31.61
#